data_AF-A0A1F6AMY2-F1
#
_entry.id   AF-A0A1F6AMY2-F1
#
_cell.length_a   1.000
_cell.length_b   1.000
_cell.length_c   1.000
_cell.angle_alpha   90.00
_cell.angle_beta   90.00
_cell.angle_gamma   90.00
#
_symmetry.space_group_name_H-M   'P 1'
#
loop_
_entity.id
_entity.type
_entity.pdbx_description
1 polymer ?
#
loop_
_entity_poly.entity_id
_entity_poly.type
_entity_poly.pdbx_seq_one_letter_code
_entity_poly.pdbx_strand_id
1 'polypeptide(L)'
;MGNKISFPLIARIIMLFVCLFLIILGVRFAGNLILGSKSISPTPTLFPTQPPALTPTVTEIFCGGIAGISCPEGFTCKLDGNYPDAGGKCIKVNLSEQKTYCKSPRPQACTEECLLPPPYLCGSNGKSYCTKCQACADKKVEWYQFQDEPCTDTGSGPRPMGDAASKKECLEKGGKWQQWGLIPQEYCQIPSQDAGKPCTDGSQCEYELCMSREQRTPGVCATYRNVFGCYSIVRNGQTGSGLCVD
;
A
#
# COMPACT_ATOMS: atom_id res chain seq x y z
N MET A 1 57.25 11.73 -7.21
CA MET A 1 57.58 10.30 -7.09
C MET A 1 56.34 9.49 -7.45
N GLY A 2 56.21 9.07 -8.71
CA GLY A 2 55.06 8.31 -9.19
C GLY A 2 55.31 6.81 -9.06
N ASN A 3 54.52 6.13 -8.23
CA ASN A 3 54.56 4.67 -8.12
C ASN A 3 54.00 4.05 -9.40
N LYS A 4 54.90 3.58 -10.28
CA LYS A 4 54.55 2.72 -11.41
C LYS A 4 54.18 1.35 -10.86
N ILE A 5 52.89 1.12 -10.66
CA ILE A 5 52.35 -0.21 -10.33
C ILE A 5 52.57 -1.09 -11.56
N SER A 6 53.41 -2.10 -11.40
CA SER A 6 53.81 -3.02 -12.47
C SER A 6 52.60 -3.85 -12.92
N PHE A 7 52.22 -3.69 -14.19
CA PHE A 7 51.13 -4.39 -14.89
C PHE A 7 51.02 -5.91 -14.60
N PRO A 8 52.10 -6.70 -14.43
CA PRO A 8 51.97 -8.13 -14.09
C PRO A 8 51.34 -8.42 -12.71
N LEU A 9 51.34 -7.46 -11.78
CA LEU A 9 50.74 -7.64 -10.45
C LEU A 9 49.22 -7.62 -10.52
N ILE A 10 48.64 -6.74 -11.35
CA ILE A 10 47.19 -6.58 -11.50
C ILE A 10 46.59 -7.82 -12.16
N ALA A 11 47.26 -8.39 -13.18
CA ALA A 11 46.81 -9.60 -13.86
C ALA A 11 46.74 -10.82 -12.91
N ARG A 12 47.68 -10.95 -11.97
CA ARG A 12 47.66 -12.02 -10.96
C ARG A 12 46.53 -11.86 -9.96
N ILE A 13 46.22 -10.63 -9.54
CA ILE A 13 45.10 -10.35 -8.63
C ILE A 13 43.77 -10.68 -9.30
N ILE A 14 43.58 -10.29 -10.57
CA ILE A 14 42.34 -10.57 -11.31
C ILE A 14 42.12 -12.09 -11.47
N MET A 15 43.16 -12.86 -11.81
CA MET A 15 43.06 -14.32 -11.91
C MET A 15 42.66 -15.00 -10.58
N LEU A 16 43.17 -14.52 -9.45
CA LEU A 16 42.79 -15.04 -8.13
C LEU A 16 41.33 -14.74 -7.79
N PHE A 17 40.85 -13.53 -8.11
CA PHE A 17 39.44 -13.17 -7.89
C PHE A 17 38.48 -14.00 -8.75
N VAL A 18 38.80 -14.24 -10.02
CA VAL A 18 37.97 -15.08 -10.91
C VAL A 18 37.90 -16.53 -10.43
N CYS A 19 39.03 -17.11 -10.00
CA CYS A 19 39.05 -18.46 -9.42
C CYS A 19 38.20 -18.56 -8.14
N LEU A 20 38.31 -17.58 -7.23
CA LEU A 20 37.54 -17.56 -6.00
C LEU A 20 36.03 -17.46 -6.28
N PHE A 21 35.64 -16.64 -7.25
CA PHE A 21 34.24 -16.44 -7.63
C PHE A 21 33.60 -17.71 -8.23
N LEU A 22 34.35 -18.45 -9.05
CA LEU A 22 33.89 -19.74 -9.61
C LEU A 22 33.70 -20.81 -8.53
N ILE A 23 34.56 -20.84 -7.51
CA ILE A 23 34.41 -21.76 -6.37
C ILE A 23 33.14 -21.42 -5.55
N ILE A 24 32.85 -20.14 -5.32
CA ILE A 24 31.67 -19.71 -4.55
C ILE A 24 30.36 -20.04 -5.31
N LEU A 25 30.35 -19.90 -6.64
CA LEU A 25 29.18 -20.26 -7.45
C LEU A 25 28.94 -21.78 -7.50
N GLY A 26 29.99 -22.60 -7.51
CA GLY A 26 29.87 -24.06 -7.54
C GLY A 26 29.24 -24.68 -6.28
N VAL A 27 29.39 -24.06 -5.11
CA VAL A 27 28.88 -24.59 -3.83
C VAL A 27 27.37 -24.36 -3.66
N ARG A 28 26.76 -23.44 -4.42
CA ARG A 28 25.33 -23.10 -4.29
C ARG A 28 24.37 -24.10 -4.95
N PHE A 29 24.86 -25.08 -5.72
CA PHE A 29 24.01 -25.95 -6.53
C PHE A 29 23.72 -27.35 -5.95
N ALA A 30 24.29 -27.72 -4.79
CA ALA A 30 24.22 -29.10 -4.28
C ALA A 30 23.47 -29.28 -2.94
N GLY A 31 22.69 -28.30 -2.48
CA GLY A 31 22.08 -28.36 -1.14
C GLY A 31 20.66 -27.84 -1.08
N ASN A 32 19.69 -28.58 -1.65
CA ASN A 32 18.29 -28.52 -1.24
C ASN A 32 17.53 -29.77 -1.69
N LEU A 33 17.75 -30.87 -0.99
CA LEU A 33 16.86 -32.03 -1.00
C LEU A 33 16.68 -32.50 0.45
N ILE A 34 15.74 -31.90 1.17
CA ILE A 34 15.28 -32.42 2.47
C ILE A 34 13.76 -32.57 2.45
N LEU A 35 13.40 -33.85 2.36
CA LEU A 35 12.21 -34.54 2.86
C LEU A 35 11.38 -33.79 3.92
N GLY A 36 10.12 -33.51 3.57
CA GLY A 36 9.07 -33.11 4.51
C GLY A 36 7.94 -34.15 4.52
N SER A 37 7.85 -34.89 5.62
CA SER A 37 6.90 -35.95 5.94
C SER A 37 5.47 -35.42 6.14
N LYS A 38 4.50 -35.97 5.40
CA LYS A 38 3.05 -35.75 5.65
C LYS A 38 2.56 -36.74 6.72
N SER A 39 2.25 -36.23 7.90
CA SER A 39 1.51 -36.94 8.95
C SER A 39 0.01 -36.95 8.61
N ILE A 40 -0.57 -38.13 8.51
CA ILE A 40 -2.00 -38.38 8.33
C ILE A 40 -2.58 -38.65 9.72
N SER A 41 -3.49 -37.79 10.17
CA SER A 41 -4.35 -38.06 11.33
C SER A 41 -5.78 -38.29 10.85
N PRO A 42 -6.44 -39.40 11.23
CA PRO A 42 -7.84 -39.63 10.89
C PRO A 42 -8.76 -38.96 11.91
N THR A 43 -9.72 -38.16 11.44
CA THR A 43 -10.86 -37.70 12.25
C THR A 43 -12.15 -38.36 11.72
N PRO A 44 -12.98 -38.96 12.59
CA PRO A 44 -14.14 -39.74 12.20
C PRO A 44 -15.40 -38.92 11.85
N THR A 45 -16.02 -39.32 10.74
CA THR A 45 -17.42 -39.77 10.61
C THR A 45 -18.61 -38.79 10.83
N LEU A 46 -19.19 -38.44 9.67
CA LEU A 46 -20.62 -38.40 9.29
C LEU A 46 -21.63 -37.60 10.14
N PHE A 47 -22.12 -36.51 9.52
CA PHE A 47 -23.54 -36.15 9.51
C PHE A 47 -23.95 -35.80 8.05
N PRO A 48 -25.05 -36.37 7.51
CA PRO A 48 -25.56 -36.02 6.20
C PRO A 48 -26.41 -34.76 6.36
N THR A 49 -25.88 -33.61 5.96
CA THR A 49 -26.69 -32.39 5.84
C THR A 49 -26.52 -31.87 4.43
N GLN A 50 -27.53 -32.16 3.63
CA GLN A 50 -28.08 -31.40 2.51
C GLN A 50 -27.07 -30.67 1.60
N PRO A 51 -27.01 -31.00 0.29
CA PRO A 51 -26.18 -30.24 -0.65
C PRO A 51 -26.54 -28.75 -0.56
N PRO A 52 -25.58 -27.84 -0.33
CA PRO A 52 -25.84 -26.43 -0.56
C PRO A 52 -26.21 -26.31 -2.04
N ALA A 53 -27.31 -25.62 -2.31
CA ALA A 53 -27.69 -25.23 -3.66
C ALA A 53 -26.44 -24.65 -4.33
N LEU A 54 -25.97 -25.33 -5.39
CA LEU A 54 -24.96 -24.82 -6.28
C LEU A 54 -25.49 -23.49 -6.80
N THR A 55 -25.02 -22.40 -6.23
CA THR A 55 -24.93 -21.14 -6.96
C THR A 55 -24.23 -21.47 -8.27
N PRO A 56 -24.80 -21.15 -9.44
CA PRO A 56 -24.11 -21.38 -10.69
C PRO A 56 -22.83 -20.54 -10.66
N THR A 57 -21.69 -21.21 -10.49
CA THR A 57 -20.39 -20.67 -10.85
C THR A 57 -20.50 -20.24 -12.30
N VAL A 58 -20.54 -18.92 -12.49
CA VAL A 58 -20.77 -18.20 -13.74
C VAL A 58 -20.10 -18.92 -14.90
N THR A 59 -20.90 -19.68 -15.64
CA THR A 59 -20.56 -20.14 -16.97
C THR A 59 -20.40 -18.91 -17.85
N GLU A 60 -19.26 -18.79 -18.51
CA GLU A 60 -19.00 -17.71 -19.48
C GLU A 60 -20.14 -17.68 -20.51
N ILE A 61 -20.98 -16.64 -20.47
CA ILE A 61 -22.15 -16.52 -21.36
C ILE A 61 -21.62 -16.10 -22.73
N PHE A 62 -21.88 -16.92 -23.75
CA PHE A 62 -21.50 -16.60 -25.13
C PHE A 62 -22.39 -15.49 -25.70
N CYS A 63 -21.80 -14.61 -26.50
CA CYS A 63 -22.49 -13.53 -27.20
C CYS A 63 -21.92 -13.32 -28.60
N GLY A 64 -22.65 -12.62 -29.47
CA GLY A 64 -22.26 -12.39 -30.86
C GLY A 64 -22.44 -13.62 -31.74
N GLY A 65 -21.53 -13.82 -32.69
CA GLY A 65 -21.59 -14.86 -33.72
C GLY A 65 -22.64 -14.56 -34.80
N ILE A 66 -22.81 -15.49 -35.73
CA ILE A 66 -23.84 -15.41 -36.79
C ILE A 66 -25.27 -15.30 -36.23
N ALA A 67 -25.48 -15.77 -35.00
CA ALA A 67 -26.77 -15.73 -34.30
C ALA A 67 -27.05 -14.38 -33.61
N GLY A 68 -26.06 -13.47 -33.51
CA GLY A 68 -26.25 -12.14 -32.92
C GLY A 68 -26.70 -12.18 -31.45
N ILE A 69 -26.20 -13.15 -30.67
CA ILE A 69 -26.68 -13.37 -29.30
C ILE A 69 -26.28 -12.18 -28.41
N SER A 70 -27.28 -11.55 -27.79
CA SER A 70 -27.08 -10.40 -26.90
C SER A 70 -26.84 -10.85 -25.46
N CYS A 71 -26.01 -10.09 -24.74
CA CYS A 71 -25.75 -10.35 -23.32
C CYS A 71 -26.93 -9.94 -22.42
N PRO A 72 -27.08 -10.56 -21.23
CA PRO A 72 -28.02 -10.11 -20.21
C PRO A 72 -27.74 -8.67 -19.75
N GLU A 73 -28.72 -8.04 -19.09
CA GLU A 73 -28.57 -6.68 -18.55
C GLU A 73 -27.34 -6.56 -17.64
N GLY A 74 -26.52 -5.52 -17.85
CA GLY A 74 -25.30 -5.25 -17.09
C GLY A 74 -24.03 -5.94 -17.61
N PHE A 75 -24.10 -6.64 -18.75
CA PHE A 75 -22.95 -7.29 -19.39
C PHE A 75 -22.72 -6.72 -20.79
N THR A 76 -21.45 -6.62 -21.20
CA THR A 76 -21.06 -6.26 -22.57
C THR A 76 -20.40 -7.43 -23.27
N CYS A 77 -20.61 -7.53 -24.57
CA CYS A 77 -20.06 -8.60 -25.38
C CYS A 77 -18.62 -8.28 -25.78
N LYS A 78 -17.64 -9.00 -25.22
CA LYS A 78 -16.26 -8.93 -25.65
C LYS A 78 -16.03 -9.93 -26.76
N LEU A 79 -15.99 -9.44 -28.01
CA LEU A 79 -15.74 -10.24 -29.20
C LEU A 79 -14.28 -10.72 -29.25
N ASP A 80 -14.06 -11.96 -29.71
CA ASP A 80 -12.74 -12.57 -29.86
C ASP A 80 -12.07 -12.21 -31.22
N GLY A 81 -12.70 -11.37 -32.04
CA GLY A 81 -12.19 -10.95 -33.34
C GLY A 81 -12.89 -9.73 -33.94
N ASN A 82 -12.31 -9.18 -35.02
CA ASN A 82 -12.81 -8.01 -35.74
C ASN A 82 -13.37 -8.40 -37.12
N TYR A 83 -14.37 -9.26 -37.12
CA TYR A 83 -15.11 -9.71 -38.30
C TYR A 83 -16.61 -9.75 -37.97
N PRO A 84 -17.51 -9.59 -38.97
CA PRO A 84 -18.93 -9.35 -38.71
C PRO A 84 -19.65 -10.50 -37.99
N ASP A 85 -19.11 -11.72 -38.09
CA ASP A 85 -19.62 -12.94 -37.46
C ASP A 85 -18.80 -13.37 -36.22
N ALA A 86 -17.99 -12.48 -35.65
CA ALA A 86 -17.23 -12.78 -34.44
C ALA A 86 -18.15 -13.12 -33.26
N GLY A 87 -17.87 -14.25 -32.63
CA GLY A 87 -18.39 -14.60 -31.32
C GLY A 87 -17.53 -14.00 -30.20
N GLY A 88 -18.07 -14.02 -28.99
CA GLY A 88 -17.40 -13.48 -27.82
C GLY A 88 -18.01 -13.97 -26.52
N LYS A 89 -17.55 -13.36 -25.42
CA LYS A 89 -18.01 -13.65 -24.07
C LYS A 89 -18.61 -12.40 -23.43
N CYS A 90 -19.73 -12.58 -22.74
CA CYS A 90 -20.32 -11.55 -21.90
C CYS A 90 -19.45 -11.34 -20.68
N ILE A 91 -18.81 -10.18 -20.63
CA ILE A 91 -18.11 -9.71 -19.45
C ILE A 91 -19.01 -8.75 -18.69
N LYS A 92 -19.02 -8.82 -17.36
CA LYS A 92 -19.72 -7.84 -16.53
C LYS A 92 -19.14 -6.48 -16.86
N VAL A 93 -20.00 -5.51 -17.20
CA VAL A 93 -19.53 -4.14 -17.41
C VAL A 93 -18.98 -3.67 -16.07
N ASN A 94 -17.67 -3.52 -15.97
CA ASN A 94 -17.04 -2.96 -14.77
C ASN A 94 -17.36 -1.46 -14.75
N LEU A 95 -18.56 -1.11 -14.28
CA LEU A 95 -18.96 0.27 -13.99
C LEU A 95 -18.06 0.89 -12.91
N SER A 96 -17.18 0.09 -12.29
CA SER A 96 -16.19 0.50 -11.29
C SER A 96 -14.96 1.22 -11.85
N GLU A 97 -14.75 1.22 -13.18
CA GLU A 97 -13.60 1.91 -13.78
C GLU A 97 -14.00 3.20 -14.51
N GLN A 98 -15.30 3.52 -14.58
CA GLN A 98 -15.78 4.69 -15.31
C GLN A 98 -15.80 5.95 -14.44
N LYS A 99 -14.77 6.78 -14.60
CA LYS A 99 -14.68 8.11 -13.98
C LYS A 99 -15.85 8.99 -14.40
N THR A 100 -16.62 9.47 -13.43
CA THR A 100 -17.71 10.42 -13.64
C THR A 100 -17.31 11.80 -13.12
N TYR A 101 -17.32 12.81 -13.99
CA TYR A 101 -16.92 14.17 -13.63
C TYR A 101 -18.05 14.94 -12.92
N CYS A 102 -17.66 15.73 -11.93
CA CYS A 102 -18.60 16.58 -11.19
C CYS A 102 -19.11 17.72 -12.06
N LYS A 103 -20.44 17.85 -12.16
CA LYS A 103 -21.09 18.94 -12.90
C LYS A 103 -21.04 20.24 -12.11
N SER A 104 -21.00 21.37 -12.83
CA SER A 104 -21.18 22.71 -12.25
C SER A 104 -22.64 23.15 -12.46
N PRO A 105 -23.30 23.79 -11.47
CA PRO A 105 -22.80 24.16 -10.15
C PRO A 105 -22.70 22.99 -9.16
N ARG A 106 -21.75 23.08 -8.23
CA ARG A 106 -21.51 22.04 -7.21
C ARG A 106 -22.54 22.14 -6.07
N PRO A 107 -22.97 21.01 -5.48
CA PRO A 107 -23.88 21.02 -4.34
C PRO A 107 -23.22 21.64 -3.10
N GLN A 108 -23.99 22.42 -2.33
CA GLN A 108 -23.50 23.13 -1.13
C GLN A 108 -23.73 22.36 0.18
N ALA A 109 -24.73 21.46 0.23
CA ALA A 109 -25.04 20.64 1.39
C ALA A 109 -25.45 19.22 0.95
N CYS A 110 -24.95 18.22 1.68
CA CYS A 110 -25.27 16.81 1.45
C CYS A 110 -25.55 16.17 2.81
N THR A 111 -26.75 15.62 3.01
CA THR A 111 -27.19 15.01 4.27
C THR A 111 -27.47 13.53 4.06
N GLU A 112 -26.47 12.68 4.21
CA GLU A 112 -26.64 11.21 4.21
C GLU A 112 -25.53 10.61 5.09
N GLU A 113 -25.90 9.65 5.95
CA GLU A 113 -24.97 8.89 6.78
C GLU A 113 -24.41 7.70 6.01
N CYS A 114 -23.14 7.38 6.26
CA CYS A 114 -22.41 6.34 5.56
C CYS A 114 -22.81 4.96 6.10
N LEU A 115 -23.52 4.16 5.30
CA LEU A 115 -23.70 2.73 5.56
C LEU A 115 -22.63 1.96 4.76
N LEU A 116 -21.45 1.69 5.35
CA LEU A 116 -20.40 0.90 4.69
C LEU A 116 -20.65 -0.60 4.92
N PRO A 117 -20.72 -1.39 3.84
CA PRO A 117 -19.52 -1.99 3.22
C PRO A 117 -19.50 -1.75 1.68
N PRO A 118 -18.57 -2.31 0.85
CA PRO A 118 -18.40 -1.90 -0.55
C PRO A 118 -19.69 -1.97 -1.39
N PRO A 119 -19.81 -1.15 -2.44
CA PRO A 119 -18.72 -0.46 -3.18
C PRO A 119 -18.28 0.92 -2.62
N TYR A 120 -16.97 1.21 -2.68
CA TYR A 120 -16.35 2.48 -2.30
C TYR A 120 -16.55 3.55 -3.38
N LEU A 121 -16.96 4.77 -3.03
CA LEU A 121 -16.98 5.90 -3.97
C LEU A 121 -15.71 6.73 -3.81
N CYS A 122 -14.81 6.64 -4.79
CA CYS A 122 -13.49 7.27 -4.73
C CYS A 122 -13.45 8.55 -5.55
N GLY A 123 -13.04 9.66 -4.93
CA GLY A 123 -12.81 10.93 -5.63
C GLY A 123 -11.41 11.03 -6.23
N SER A 124 -11.23 11.97 -7.15
CA SER A 124 -9.94 12.28 -7.79
C SER A 124 -8.83 12.72 -6.82
N ASN A 125 -9.18 13.01 -5.56
CA ASN A 125 -8.24 13.35 -4.50
C ASN A 125 -7.85 12.14 -3.62
N GLY A 126 -8.16 10.92 -4.05
CA GLY A 126 -7.79 9.69 -3.34
C GLY A 126 -8.65 9.36 -2.11
N LYS A 127 -9.60 10.23 -1.73
CA LYS A 127 -10.48 10.00 -0.59
C LYS A 127 -11.71 9.20 -0.99
N SER A 128 -12.23 8.41 -0.05
CA SER A 128 -13.56 7.82 -0.15
C SER A 128 -14.63 8.82 0.30
N TYR A 129 -15.77 8.75 -0.37
CA TYR A 129 -16.98 9.50 -0.07
C TYR A 129 -18.14 8.52 0.07
N CYS A 130 -19.21 8.92 0.74
CA CYS A 130 -20.36 8.03 0.93
C CYS A 130 -21.43 8.26 -0.15
N THR A 131 -21.44 9.46 -0.76
CA THR A 131 -22.38 9.78 -1.83
C THR A 131 -21.74 10.61 -2.94
N LYS A 132 -22.33 10.55 -4.14
CA LYS A 132 -21.96 11.40 -5.29
C LYS A 132 -21.98 12.88 -4.93
N CYS A 133 -22.97 13.28 -4.11
CA CYS A 133 -23.10 14.65 -3.61
C CYS A 133 -21.87 15.05 -2.79
N GLN A 134 -21.49 14.24 -1.79
CA GLN A 134 -20.34 14.51 -0.94
C GLN A 134 -19.03 14.57 -1.74
N ALA A 135 -18.85 13.66 -2.69
CA ALA A 135 -17.70 13.68 -3.59
C ALA A 135 -17.65 15.01 -4.36
N CYS A 136 -18.74 15.44 -4.97
CA CYS A 136 -18.74 16.67 -5.78
C CYS A 136 -18.85 17.98 -4.99
N ALA A 137 -19.23 17.93 -3.72
CA ALA A 137 -19.20 19.08 -2.81
C ALA A 137 -17.76 19.49 -2.46
N ASP A 138 -16.83 18.53 -2.38
CA ASP A 138 -15.40 18.84 -2.21
C ASP A 138 -14.83 19.44 -3.50
N LYS A 139 -14.44 20.72 -3.44
CA LYS A 139 -13.83 21.46 -4.55
C LYS A 139 -12.58 20.78 -5.14
N LYS A 140 -11.88 19.96 -4.36
CA LYS A 140 -10.67 19.22 -4.78
C LYS A 140 -10.99 17.96 -5.59
N VAL A 141 -12.26 17.56 -5.66
CA VAL A 141 -12.70 16.41 -6.45
C VAL A 141 -13.20 16.89 -7.80
N GLU A 142 -12.56 16.45 -8.88
CA GLU A 142 -12.98 16.71 -10.27
C GLU A 142 -13.87 15.58 -10.81
N TRP A 143 -13.55 14.35 -10.43
CA TRP A 143 -14.27 13.15 -10.82
C TRP A 143 -14.37 12.18 -9.64
N TYR A 144 -15.36 11.29 -9.71
CA TYR A 144 -15.50 10.16 -8.80
C TYR A 144 -15.67 8.85 -9.59
N GLN A 145 -15.33 7.73 -8.97
CA GLN A 145 -15.56 6.38 -9.50
C GLN A 145 -15.94 5.41 -8.37
N PHE A 146 -16.82 4.46 -8.64
CA PHE A 146 -17.13 3.39 -7.69
C PHE A 146 -16.05 2.33 -7.78
N GLN A 147 -15.58 1.73 -6.68
CA GLN A 147 -14.61 0.65 -6.71
C GLN A 147 -15.01 -0.42 -5.70
N ASP A 148 -14.74 -1.67 -6.03
CA ASP A 148 -14.90 -2.78 -5.09
C ASP A 148 -13.72 -2.84 -4.10
N GLU A 149 -12.60 -2.22 -4.47
CA GLU A 149 -11.40 -2.07 -3.65
C GLU A 149 -11.32 -0.70 -2.97
N PRO A 150 -10.64 -0.59 -1.82
CA PRO A 150 -10.45 0.68 -1.13
C PRO A 150 -9.84 1.74 -2.05
N CYS A 151 -10.28 2.99 -1.90
CA CYS A 151 -9.75 4.09 -2.70
C CYS A 151 -8.23 4.18 -2.54
N THR A 152 -7.51 3.93 -3.62
CA THR A 152 -6.08 4.18 -3.71
C THR A 152 -5.90 5.67 -3.92
N ASP A 153 -5.14 6.31 -3.04
CA ASP A 153 -4.71 7.67 -3.29
C ASP A 153 -3.86 7.64 -4.56
N THR A 154 -4.22 8.43 -5.56
CA THR A 154 -3.44 8.60 -6.79
C THR A 154 -2.00 9.11 -6.52
N GLY A 155 -1.65 9.40 -5.26
CA GLY A 155 -0.28 9.62 -4.78
C GLY A 155 0.36 8.50 -3.93
N SER A 156 -0.36 7.44 -3.55
CA SER A 156 0.22 6.33 -2.80
C SER A 156 0.52 5.14 -3.71
N GLY A 157 1.74 5.13 -4.26
CA GLY A 157 2.46 3.86 -4.43
C GLY A 157 2.53 3.10 -3.08
N PRO A 158 3.22 1.95 -3.00
CA PRO A 158 3.47 1.30 -1.71
C PRO A 158 3.92 2.38 -0.71
N ARG A 159 3.13 2.62 0.35
CA ARG A 159 3.43 3.69 1.29
C ARG A 159 4.84 3.41 1.78
N PRO A 160 5.80 4.33 1.54
CA PRO A 160 7.15 4.08 1.99
C PRO A 160 7.11 3.88 3.51
N MET A 161 7.92 2.96 4.01
CA MET A 161 7.97 2.67 5.45
C MET A 161 8.41 3.90 6.29
N GLY A 162 8.96 4.92 5.62
CA GLY A 162 9.36 6.21 6.18
C GLY A 162 8.79 7.40 5.43
N ASP A 163 9.26 8.61 5.76
CA ASP A 163 8.75 9.87 5.18
C ASP A 163 9.11 10.08 3.69
N ALA A 164 9.99 9.24 3.13
CA ALA A 164 10.41 9.26 1.73
C ALA A 164 10.64 7.84 1.20
N ALA A 165 10.41 7.62 -0.10
CA ALA A 165 10.53 6.31 -0.72
C ALA A 165 11.96 5.94 -1.15
N SER A 166 12.84 6.93 -1.26
CA SER A 166 14.24 6.72 -1.65
C SER A 166 15.22 7.42 -0.71
N LYS A 167 16.41 6.82 -0.57
CA LYS A 167 17.52 7.40 0.19
C LYS A 167 17.91 8.78 -0.32
N LYS A 168 17.92 8.99 -1.63
CA LYS A 168 18.26 10.28 -2.25
C LYS A 168 17.28 11.36 -1.81
N GLU A 169 15.98 11.12 -2.00
CA GLU A 169 14.93 12.07 -1.61
C GLU A 169 14.97 12.39 -0.11
N CYS A 170 15.21 11.36 0.72
CA CYS A 170 15.34 11.54 2.16
C CYS A 170 16.45 12.54 2.52
N LEU A 171 17.64 12.34 1.96
CA LEU A 171 18.80 13.18 2.24
C LEU A 171 18.65 14.59 1.67
N GLU A 172 18.02 14.73 0.50
CA GLU A 172 17.69 16.04 -0.09
C GLU A 172 16.74 16.85 0.79
N LYS A 173 15.82 16.19 1.49
CA LYS A 173 14.91 16.81 2.46
C LYS A 173 15.54 16.98 3.86
N GLY A 174 16.83 16.70 4.02
CA GLY A 174 17.53 16.79 5.31
C GLY A 174 17.17 15.67 6.30
N GLY A 175 16.53 14.61 5.83
CA GLY A 175 16.20 13.43 6.62
C GLY A 175 17.38 12.49 6.83
N LYS A 176 17.19 11.51 7.71
CA LYS A 176 18.15 10.44 7.99
C LYS A 176 17.63 9.11 7.44
N TRP A 177 18.45 8.48 6.60
CA TRP A 177 18.21 7.14 6.08
C TRP A 177 19.09 6.15 6.82
N GLN A 178 18.48 5.38 7.73
CA GLN A 178 19.17 4.38 8.53
C GLN A 178 18.17 3.32 9.01
N GLN A 179 18.69 2.28 9.65
CA GLN A 179 17.88 1.34 10.40
C GLN A 179 17.37 2.02 11.68
N TRP A 180 16.08 1.91 11.95
CA TRP A 180 15.47 2.46 13.16
C TRP A 180 14.88 1.32 13.99
N GLY A 181 15.17 1.36 15.28
CA GLY A 181 14.68 0.33 16.19
C GLY A 181 15.14 -1.07 15.83
N LEU A 182 14.27 -2.04 16.08
CA LEU A 182 14.49 -3.45 15.71
C LEU A 182 14.05 -3.81 14.28
N ILE A 183 13.59 -2.84 13.49
CA ILE A 183 13.13 -3.10 12.12
C ILE A 183 14.36 -3.39 11.23
N PRO A 184 14.39 -4.52 10.48
CA PRO A 184 15.58 -4.91 9.72
C PRO A 184 15.84 -4.09 8.44
N GLN A 185 14.85 -3.31 7.98
CA GLN A 185 15.00 -2.48 6.79
C GLN A 185 15.32 -1.02 7.19
N GLU A 186 16.19 -0.38 6.41
CA GLU A 186 16.44 1.04 6.53
C GLU A 186 15.30 1.85 5.91
N TYR A 187 14.93 2.95 6.56
CA TYR A 187 13.93 3.86 6.03
C TYR A 187 14.20 5.31 6.44
N CYS A 188 13.55 6.24 5.74
CA CYS A 188 13.71 7.66 5.98
C CYS A 188 12.94 8.14 7.19
N GLN A 189 13.57 8.92 8.07
CA GLN A 189 12.86 9.85 8.94
C GLN A 189 13.38 11.27 8.75
N ILE A 190 12.47 12.20 8.48
CA ILE A 190 12.79 13.62 8.33
C ILE A 190 12.58 14.29 9.70
N PRO A 191 13.53 15.12 10.18
CA PRO A 191 13.34 15.85 11.41
C PRO A 191 12.30 16.96 11.22
N SER A 192 11.41 17.16 12.20
CA SER A 192 10.47 18.28 12.22
C SER A 192 11.19 19.61 12.42
N GLN A 193 10.55 20.68 11.95
CA GLN A 193 11.06 22.04 12.12
C GLN A 193 10.80 22.62 13.52
N ASP A 194 9.93 21.98 14.28
CA ASP A 194 9.58 22.33 15.65
C ASP A 194 10.13 21.36 16.69
N ALA A 195 11.01 20.43 16.29
CA ALA A 195 11.68 19.49 17.17
C ALA A 195 12.18 20.16 18.45
N GLY A 196 11.75 19.66 19.61
CA GLY A 196 12.18 20.13 20.92
C GLY A 196 11.50 21.42 21.41
N LYS A 197 10.67 22.09 20.62
CA LYS A 197 9.89 23.25 21.08
C LYS A 197 8.88 22.82 22.15
N PRO A 198 8.63 23.64 23.18
CA PRO A 198 7.68 23.31 24.23
C PRO A 198 6.26 23.26 23.66
N CYS A 199 5.48 22.27 24.09
CA CYS A 199 4.10 22.08 23.66
C CYS A 199 3.22 21.63 24.81
N THR A 200 1.93 21.90 24.68
CA THR A 200 0.88 21.44 25.62
C THR A 200 -0.14 20.53 24.94
N ASP A 201 -0.12 20.45 23.62
CA ASP A 201 -0.94 19.52 22.85
C ASP A 201 -0.22 19.10 21.58
N GLY A 202 -0.55 17.91 21.07
CA GLY A 202 -0.04 17.41 19.80
C GLY A 202 -0.32 18.38 18.65
N SER A 203 -1.47 19.07 18.64
CA SER A 203 -1.85 20.00 17.58
C SER A 203 -0.91 21.20 17.40
N GLN A 204 0.02 21.42 18.33
CA GLN A 204 1.05 22.48 18.27
C GLN A 204 2.32 22.02 17.54
N CYS A 205 2.40 20.75 17.18
CA CYS A 205 3.58 20.13 16.59
C CYS A 205 3.30 19.63 15.15
N GLU A 206 4.30 19.68 14.28
CA GLU A 206 4.25 19.30 12.87
C GLU A 206 3.81 17.84 12.67
N TYR A 207 4.29 16.94 13.54
CA TYR A 207 3.90 15.53 13.55
C TYR A 207 2.74 15.20 14.50
N GLU A 208 2.01 16.22 14.96
CA GLU A 208 0.89 16.10 15.91
C GLU A 208 1.28 15.39 17.23
N LEU A 209 2.57 15.41 17.57
CA LEU A 209 3.13 14.62 18.65
C LEU A 209 3.89 15.48 19.64
N CYS A 210 3.22 15.79 20.75
CA CYS A 210 3.79 16.44 21.91
C CYS A 210 4.17 15.39 22.95
N MET A 211 5.45 15.32 23.31
CA MET A 211 6.00 14.28 24.17
C MET A 211 6.56 14.84 25.47
N SER A 212 6.40 14.10 26.55
CA SER A 212 7.03 14.36 27.83
C SER A 212 7.96 13.21 28.20
N ARG A 213 9.11 13.54 28.79
CA ARG A 213 9.93 12.58 29.54
C ARG A 213 9.61 12.75 31.03
N GLU A 214 9.42 11.64 31.73
CA GLU A 214 9.18 11.61 33.18
C GLU A 214 7.90 12.37 33.62
N GLN A 215 6.89 12.43 32.76
CA GLN A 215 5.60 13.08 33.03
C GLN A 215 5.66 14.57 33.37
N ARG A 216 6.75 15.28 33.00
CA ARG A 216 6.86 16.73 33.14
C ARG A 216 6.10 17.48 32.06
N THR A 217 5.38 18.55 32.43
CA THR A 217 4.77 19.50 31.50
C THR A 217 5.42 20.88 31.64
N PRO A 218 5.53 21.69 30.57
CA PRO A 218 5.12 21.40 29.19
C PRO A 218 5.94 20.28 28.54
N GLY A 219 5.33 19.57 27.59
CA GLY A 219 6.04 18.59 26.76
C GLY A 219 6.91 19.27 25.71
N VAL A 220 7.48 18.48 24.81
CA VAL A 220 8.29 18.93 23.67
C VAL A 220 7.84 18.25 22.38
N CYS A 221 7.84 18.99 21.27
CA CYS A 221 7.49 18.44 19.97
C CYS A 221 8.50 17.38 19.53
N ALA A 222 7.98 16.28 18.97
CA ALA A 222 8.81 15.15 18.52
C ALA A 222 9.72 15.52 17.36
N THR A 223 10.98 15.05 17.42
CA THR A 223 11.94 15.25 16.34
C THR A 223 11.55 14.50 15.08
N TYR A 224 11.04 13.28 15.20
CA TYR A 224 10.64 12.48 14.05
C TYR A 224 9.22 11.96 14.24
N ARG A 225 8.55 11.62 13.13
CA ARG A 225 7.22 11.01 13.14
C ARG A 225 7.21 9.69 13.93
N ASN A 226 8.22 8.84 13.73
CA ASN A 226 8.34 7.57 14.43
C ASN A 226 9.42 7.70 15.52
N VAL A 227 8.96 7.87 16.75
CA VAL A 227 9.82 8.05 17.91
C VAL A 227 10.05 6.73 18.62
N PHE A 228 11.31 6.51 18.97
CA PHE A 228 11.79 5.33 19.68
C PHE A 228 12.21 5.70 21.11
N GLY A 229 12.13 4.73 22.01
CA GLY A 229 12.33 4.88 23.45
C GLY A 229 11.03 5.13 24.21
N CYS A 230 11.18 5.43 25.50
CA CYS A 230 10.06 5.68 26.41
C CYS A 230 9.72 7.17 26.50
N TYR A 231 8.45 7.51 26.26
CA TYR A 231 7.90 8.85 26.36
C TYR A 231 6.44 8.79 26.80
N SER A 232 5.86 9.91 27.19
CA SER A 232 4.42 10.03 27.46
C SER A 232 3.83 11.09 26.56
N ILE A 233 2.65 10.85 25.99
CA ILE A 233 2.00 11.81 25.09
C ILE A 233 1.29 12.87 25.93
N VAL A 234 1.55 14.15 25.63
CA VAL A 234 0.88 15.28 26.27
C VAL A 234 -0.33 15.69 25.42
N ARG A 235 -1.51 15.75 26.04
CA ARG A 235 -2.74 16.25 25.43
C ARG A 235 -3.42 17.22 26.38
N ASN A 236 -3.82 18.39 25.89
CA ASN A 236 -4.46 19.44 26.69
C ASN A 236 -3.71 19.75 28.02
N GLY A 237 -2.38 19.78 27.98
CA GLY A 237 -1.52 20.07 29.13
C GLY A 237 -1.39 18.95 30.16
N GLN A 238 -1.95 17.77 29.89
CA GLN A 238 -1.89 16.60 30.76
C GLN A 238 -1.06 15.50 30.11
N THR A 239 -0.25 14.82 30.91
CA THR A 239 0.54 13.70 30.45
C THR A 239 -0.25 12.39 30.53
N GLY A 240 -0.33 11.65 29.44
CA GLY A 240 -0.86 10.28 29.43
C GLY A 240 0.10 9.27 30.07
N SER A 241 -0.27 8.00 29.99
CA SER A 241 0.58 6.88 30.41
C SER A 241 1.88 6.83 29.59
N GLY A 242 2.96 6.33 30.20
CA GLY A 242 4.22 6.10 29.51
C GLY A 242 4.10 5.01 28.43
N LEU A 243 4.52 5.34 27.21
CA LEU A 243 4.63 4.47 26.06
C LEU A 243 6.12 4.24 25.75
N CYS A 244 6.52 2.98 25.59
CA CYS A 244 7.86 2.61 25.14
C CYS A 244 7.77 1.92 23.79
N VAL A 245 8.45 2.48 22.79
CA VAL A 245 8.51 1.96 21.41
C VAL A 245 9.96 1.57 21.11
N ASP A 246 10.16 0.36 20.56
CA ASP A 246 11.46 -0.19 20.18
C ASP A 246 11.54 -0.43 18.66
#